data_AF-A0A109LGX9-F1
#
_entry.id   AF-A0A109LGX9-F1
#
_cell.length_a   1.000
_cell.length_b   1.000
_cell.length_c   1.000
_cell.angle_alpha   90.00
_cell.angle_beta   90.00
_cell.angle_gamma   90.00
#
_symmetry.space_group_name_H-M   'P 1'
#
loop_
_entity.id
_entity.type
_entity.pdbx_description
1 polymer ?
#
loop_
_entity_poly.entity_id
_entity_poly.type
_entity_poly.pdbx_seq_one_letter_code
_entity_poly.pdbx_strand_id
1 'polypeptide(L)'
;MFLIPLIGMIRQYGSGRAFSAFGVPVMEGFEGEKIQWMVDLGSNFHSLLGWTMLVLILGHVGAVVMHYRQGDKQVLRRMTRGVRQH
;
A
#
# COMPACT_ATOMS: atom_id res chain seq x y z
N MET A 1 -2.78 5.09 -2.73
CA MET A 1 -1.49 4.63 -2.14
C MET A 1 -1.31 5.05 -0.69
N PHE A 2 -1.60 6.30 -0.28
CA PHE A 2 -1.37 6.77 1.10
C PHE A 2 -2.42 6.37 2.14
N LEU A 3 -3.67 6.14 1.73
CA LEU A 3 -4.75 5.84 2.68
C LEU A 3 -4.54 4.49 3.40
N ILE A 4 -4.07 3.48 2.68
CA ILE A 4 -3.80 2.14 3.23
C ILE A 4 -2.72 2.17 4.33
N PRO A 5 -1.50 2.72 4.10
CA PRO A 5 -0.49 2.79 5.14
C PRO A 5 -0.91 3.70 6.30
N LEU A 6 -1.65 4.79 6.04
CA LEU A 6 -2.17 5.64 7.11
C LEU A 6 -3.14 4.89 8.04
N ILE A 7 -4.12 4.19 7.47
CA ILE A 7 -5.05 3.34 8.25
C ILE A 7 -4.29 2.22 8.98
N GLY A 8 -3.27 1.66 8.35
CA GLY A 8 -2.37 0.68 8.97
C GLY A 8 -1.64 1.25 10.20
N MET A 9 -1.16 2.48 10.14
CA MET A 9 -0.50 3.17 11.26
C MET A 9 -1.48 3.47 12.40
N ILE A 10 -2.70 3.90 12.10
CA ILE A 10 -3.76 4.11 13.11
C ILE A 10 -4.06 2.79 13.84
N ARG A 11 -4.22 1.70 13.09
CA ARG A 11 -4.44 0.36 13.65
C ARG A 11 -3.27 -0.10 14.51
N GLN A 12 -2.02 0.14 14.07
CA GLN A 12 -0.83 -0.23 14.81
C GLN A 12 -0.76 0.49 16.15
N TYR A 13 -1.01 1.81 16.15
CA TYR A 13 -1.07 2.61 17.38
C TYR A 13 -2.17 2.10 18.32
N GLY A 14 -3.39 1.92 17.80
CA GLY A 14 -4.52 1.42 18.60
C GLY A 14 -4.31 0.02 19.17
N SER A 15 -3.38 -0.77 18.60
CA SER A 15 -3.06 -2.10 19.11
C SER A 15 -2.22 -2.11 20.39
N GLY A 16 -1.65 -0.96 20.78
CA GLY A 16 -0.77 -0.82 21.96
C GLY A 16 0.62 -1.44 21.80
N ARG A 17 0.93 -2.00 20.63
CA ARG A 17 2.20 -2.69 20.38
C ARG A 17 3.29 -1.72 19.94
N ALA A 18 4.49 -1.91 20.49
CA ALA A 18 5.68 -1.24 19.99
C ALA A 18 5.89 -1.51 18.49
N PHE A 19 6.39 -0.50 17.78
CA PHE A 19 6.68 -0.57 16.34
C PHE A 19 8.01 0.12 16.03
N SER A 20 8.87 -0.60 15.33
CA SER A 20 10.09 -0.05 14.74
C SER A 20 10.07 -0.26 13.23
N ALA A 21 10.56 0.73 12.50
CA ALA A 21 10.70 0.68 11.05
C ALA A 21 12.17 0.98 10.71
N PHE A 22 12.80 0.10 9.92
CA PHE A 22 14.19 0.26 9.49
C PHE A 22 15.19 0.45 10.66
N GLY A 23 14.93 -0.21 11.80
CA GLY A 23 15.75 -0.09 13.02
C GLY A 23 15.47 1.16 13.86
N VAL A 24 14.57 2.05 13.42
CA VAL A 24 14.17 3.25 14.18
C VAL A 24 12.88 2.95 14.95
N PRO A 25 12.83 3.18 16.28
CA PRO A 25 11.58 3.09 17.03
C PRO A 25 10.64 4.24 16.61
N VAL A 26 9.46 3.89 16.11
CA VAL A 26 8.46 4.85 15.61
C VAL A 26 7.30 4.99 16.60
N MET A 27 6.92 3.90 17.27
CA MET A 27 5.90 3.89 18.31
C MET A 27 6.38 3.05 19.48
N GLU A 28 6.29 3.62 20.67
CA GLU A 28 6.42 2.87 21.91
C GLU A 28 5.16 2.07 22.17
N GLY A 29 5.31 0.90 22.79
CA GLY A 29 4.15 0.17 23.33
C GLY A 29 3.65 0.86 24.59
N PHE A 30 2.36 0.78 24.86
CA PHE A 30 1.78 1.29 26.10
C PHE A 30 1.00 0.19 26.82
N GLU A 31 0.95 0.29 28.15
CA GLU A 31 0.13 -0.59 28.96
C GLU A 31 -1.31 -0.07 29.04
N GLY A 32 -2.27 -0.97 28.85
CA GLY A 32 -3.69 -0.64 28.83
C GLY A 32 -4.47 -1.46 27.80
N GLU A 33 -5.78 -1.26 27.77
CA GLU A 33 -6.62 -1.87 26.74
C GLU A 33 -6.35 -1.25 25.36
N LYS A 34 -6.57 -2.06 24.33
CA LYS A 34 -6.50 -1.61 22.94
C LYS A 34 -7.53 -0.52 22.69
N ILE A 35 -7.16 0.46 21.87
CA ILE A 35 -8.09 1.49 21.41
C ILE A 35 -8.95 0.87 20.29
N GLN A 36 -10.07 0.28 20.68
CA GLN A 36 -10.81 -0.65 19.83
C GLN A 36 -11.27 -0.02 18.51
N TRP A 37 -11.74 1.24 18.50
CA TRP A 37 -12.18 1.89 17.26
C TRP A 37 -11.05 2.05 16.22
N MET A 38 -9.81 2.24 16.66
CA MET A 38 -8.64 2.32 15.77
C MET A 38 -8.30 0.95 15.18
N VAL A 39 -8.44 -0.10 16.01
CA VAL A 39 -8.23 -1.49 15.59
C VAL A 39 -9.31 -1.93 14.60
N ASP A 40 -10.56 -1.57 14.88
CA ASP A 40 -11.74 -1.90 14.07
C ASP A 40 -11.72 -1.16 12.74
N LEU A 41 -11.36 0.13 12.72
CA LEU A 41 -11.16 0.88 11.48
C LEU A 41 -10.18 0.17 10.56
N GLY A 42 -9.03 -0.24 11.08
CA GLY A 42 -8.07 -0.99 10.28
C GLY A 42 -8.62 -2.34 9.83
N SER A 43 -9.24 -3.10 10.73
CA SER A 43 -9.68 -4.47 10.44
C SER A 43 -10.85 -4.52 9.45
N ASN A 44 -11.80 -3.59 9.54
CA ASN A 44 -12.98 -3.51 8.67
C ASN A 44 -12.60 -3.15 7.22
N PHE A 45 -11.62 -2.25 7.04
CA PHE A 45 -11.24 -1.76 5.72
C PHE A 45 -10.06 -2.54 5.09
N HIS A 46 -9.28 -3.30 5.85
CA HIS A 46 -8.08 -3.96 5.34
C HIS A 46 -8.36 -4.89 4.15
N SER A 47 -9.37 -5.75 4.28
CA SER A 47 -9.75 -6.69 3.23
C SER A 47 -10.23 -5.95 1.98
N LEU A 48 -11.17 -5.01 2.14
CA LEU A 48 -11.72 -4.23 1.03
C LEU A 48 -10.61 -3.47 0.28
N LEU A 49 -9.77 -2.73 1.00
CA LEU A 49 -8.68 -1.96 0.40
C LEU A 49 -7.63 -2.86 -0.26
N GLY A 50 -7.37 -4.05 0.31
CA GLY A 50 -6.50 -5.06 -0.29
C GLY A 50 -7.03 -5.56 -1.63
N TRP A 51 -8.31 -5.93 -1.71
CA TRP A 51 -8.96 -6.37 -2.95
C TRP A 51 -9.06 -5.25 -3.98
N THR A 52 -9.43 -4.03 -3.56
CA THR A 52 -9.46 -2.86 -4.46
C THR A 52 -8.07 -2.60 -5.05
N MET A 53 -7.01 -2.66 -4.22
CA MET A 53 -5.65 -2.48 -4.70
C MET A 53 -5.25 -3.59 -5.69
N LEU A 54 -5.60 -4.85 -5.42
CA LEU A 54 -5.32 -5.95 -6.34
C LEU A 54 -6.00 -5.74 -7.70
N VAL A 55 -7.28 -5.37 -7.71
CA VAL A 55 -8.02 -5.09 -8.96
C VAL A 55 -7.37 -3.94 -9.73
N LEU A 56 -6.97 -2.86 -9.05
CA LEU A 56 -6.30 -1.74 -9.69
C LEU A 56 -4.93 -2.13 -10.27
N ILE A 57 -4.15 -2.96 -9.55
CA ILE A 57 -2.87 -3.47 -10.05
C ILE A 57 -3.09 -4.34 -11.28
N LEU A 58 -4.03 -5.29 -11.23
CA LEU A 58 -4.34 -6.18 -12.35
C LEU A 58 -4.85 -5.39 -13.56
N GLY A 59 -5.75 -4.42 -13.35
CA GLY A 59 -6.24 -3.53 -14.39
C GLY A 59 -5.13 -2.69 -15.02
N HIS A 60 -4.23 -2.14 -14.20
CA HIS A 60 -3.08 -1.37 -14.66
C HIS A 60 -2.12 -2.21 -15.52
N VAL A 61 -1.73 -3.40 -15.02
CA VAL A 61 -0.87 -4.33 -15.77
C VAL A 61 -1.58 -4.78 -17.06
N GLY A 62 -2.88 -5.08 -17.00
CA GLY A 62 -3.71 -5.43 -18.15
C GLY A 62 -3.73 -4.34 -19.22
N ALA A 63 -3.88 -3.06 -18.81
CA ALA A 63 -3.82 -1.93 -19.73
C ALA A 63 -2.46 -1.84 -20.43
N VAL A 64 -1.36 -2.02 -19.71
CA VAL A 64 -0.01 -2.04 -20.30
C VAL A 64 0.14 -3.17 -21.32
N VAL A 65 -0.35 -4.38 -20.99
CA VAL A 65 -0.34 -5.53 -21.92
C VAL A 65 -1.19 -5.26 -23.16
N MET A 66 -2.38 -4.66 -22.99
CA MET A 66 -3.26 -4.29 -24.10
C MET A 66 -2.58 -3.28 -25.04
N HIS A 67 -2.01 -2.20 -24.51
CA HIS A 67 -1.25 -1.22 -25.30
C HIS A 67 -0.07 -1.87 -26.04
N TYR A 68 0.67 -2.75 -25.37
CA TYR A 68 1.76 -3.47 -26.00
C TYR A 68 1.30 -4.35 -27.18
N ARG A 69 0.18 -5.07 -27.02
CA ARG A 69 -0.40 -5.92 -28.08
C ARG A 69 -0.99 -5.10 -29.24
N GLN A 70 -1.47 -3.89 -28.98
CA GLN A 70 -1.95 -2.95 -30.00
C GLN A 70 -0.83 -2.21 -30.75
N GLY A 71 0.44 -2.49 -30.41
CA GLY A 71 1.61 -1.94 -31.09
C GLY A 71 2.26 -0.76 -30.38
N ASP A 72 1.68 -0.25 -29.29
CA ASP A 72 2.27 0.84 -28.50
C ASP A 72 3.30 0.32 -27.50
N LYS A 73 4.44 -0.14 -28.05
CA LYS A 73 5.60 -0.61 -27.27
C LYS A 73 6.24 0.51 -26.44
N GLN A 74 5.90 1.77 -26.69
CA GLN A 74 6.52 2.90 -25.99
C GLN A 74 6.05 3.03 -24.54
N VAL A 75 4.80 2.67 -24.24
CA VAL A 75 4.24 2.73 -22.87
C VAL A 75 5.06 1.88 -21.90
N LEU A 76 5.29 0.61 -22.24
CA LEU A 76 6.12 -0.29 -21.44
C LEU A 76 7.58 0.18 -21.37
N ARG A 77 8.11 0.71 -22.48
CA ARG A 77 9.50 1.18 -22.56
C ARG A 77 9.75 2.39 -21.66
N ARG A 78 8.77 3.30 -21.50
CA ARG A 78 8.86 4.46 -20.60
C ARG A 78 8.87 4.08 -19.12
N MET A 79 8.26 2.95 -18.76
CA MET A 79 8.21 2.46 -17.37
C MET A 79 9.46 1.67 -16.97
N THR A 80 10.11 1.00 -17.92
CA THR A 80 11.23 0.07 -17.65
C THR A 80 12.61 0.62 -17.99
N ARG A 81 12.72 1.58 -18.92
CA ARG A 81 13.97 2.32 -19.14
C ARG A 81 13.97 3.57 -18.27
N GLY A 82 14.75 3.52 -17.20
CA GLY A 82 15.18 4.74 -16.51
C GLY A 82 15.79 5.72 -17.51
N VAL A 83 15.48 7.00 -17.34
CA VAL A 83 15.99 8.11 -18.16
C VAL A 83 17.51 8.02 -18.28
N ARG A 84 17.99 7.44 -19.38
CA ARG A 84 19.34 7.65 -19.90
C ARG A 84 19.20 7.89 -21.39
N GLN A 85 18.97 9.15 -21.71
CA GLN A 85 19.35 9.75 -22.97
C GLN A 85 20.67 10.48 -22.72
N HIS A 86 21.78 9.85 -23.08
CA HIS A 86 23.03 10.49 -23.47
C HIS A 86 23.75 9.52 -24.41
#